data_AF-A0A6I8VDW0-F1
#
_entry.id   AF-A0A6I8VDW0-F1
#
_cell.length_a   1.000
_cell.length_b   1.000
_cell.length_c   1.000
_cell.angle_alpha   90.00
_cell.angle_beta   90.00
_cell.angle_gamma   90.00
#
_symmetry.space_group_name_H-M   'P 1'
#
loop_
_entity.id
_entity.type
_entity.pdbx_description
1 polymer ?
#
loop_
_entity_poly.entity_id
_entity_poly.type
_entity_poly.pdbx_seq_one_letter_code
_entity_poly.pdbx_strand_id
1 'polypeptide(L)'
;MFFKKCCFLLPLDTGCFIIALFFLSFHVGEMVSYSTDCIFVRETTEKTWAVILMAGILMMGIISSGLLIYGARRKRRGPVRFWLTVFFIILFLYIILGIVDIATANPPVVTIFCEILIIVSLIYSLMVVHSFYISLKYADDEFEDFVA
;
A
#
# COMPACT_ATOMS: atom_id res chain seq x y z
N MET A 1 -6.41 -24.07 -0.03
CA MET A 1 -5.51 -23.66 -1.14
C MET A 1 -6.29 -22.88 -2.20
N PHE A 2 -6.87 -21.72 -1.85
CA PHE A 2 -7.82 -20.98 -2.71
C PHE A 2 -7.17 -19.96 -3.67
N PHE A 3 -5.82 -19.89 -3.71
CA PHE A 3 -5.09 -18.88 -4.48
C PHE A 3 -3.88 -19.46 -5.24
N LYS A 4 -3.96 -20.73 -5.69
CA LYS A 4 -2.94 -21.28 -6.62
C LYS A 4 -2.94 -20.57 -7.97
N LYS A 5 -4.07 -19.94 -8.32
CA LYS A 5 -4.26 -19.02 -9.43
C LYS A 5 -5.19 -17.89 -8.92
N CYS A 6 -4.67 -16.89 -8.21
CA CYS A 6 -5.42 -15.63 -8.04
C CYS A 6 -5.76 -15.08 -9.44
N CYS A 7 -6.79 -14.24 -9.53
CA CYS A 7 -7.35 -13.61 -10.75
C CYS A 7 -6.37 -12.84 -11.66
N PHE A 8 -5.07 -12.99 -11.48
CA PHE A 8 -4.00 -12.54 -12.34
C PHE A 8 -3.67 -13.65 -13.36
N LEU A 9 -3.69 -13.30 -14.64
CA LEU A 9 -3.03 -14.07 -15.71
C LEU A 9 -1.49 -14.09 -15.58
N LEU A 10 -0.95 -13.66 -14.42
CA LEU A 10 0.45 -13.34 -14.21
C LEU A 10 0.96 -13.98 -12.89
N PRO A 11 2.26 -14.31 -12.82
CA PRO A 11 2.91 -14.78 -11.60
C PRO A 11 2.77 -13.82 -10.42
N LEU A 12 2.72 -14.36 -9.19
CA LEU A 12 2.44 -13.61 -7.96
C LEU A 12 3.54 -12.59 -7.62
N ASP A 13 4.79 -12.91 -7.92
CA ASP A 13 5.95 -12.01 -7.83
C ASP A 13 5.85 -10.85 -8.83
N THR A 14 5.37 -11.12 -10.04
CA THR A 14 5.10 -10.09 -11.06
C THR A 14 3.96 -9.18 -10.61
N GLY A 15 2.90 -9.74 -10.04
CA GLY A 15 1.80 -8.96 -9.45
C GLY A 15 2.28 -8.04 -8.32
N CYS A 16 3.07 -8.56 -7.38
CA CYS A 16 3.67 -7.75 -6.31
C CYS A 16 4.59 -6.65 -6.85
N PHE A 17 5.35 -6.92 -7.91
CA PHE A 17 6.20 -5.92 -8.55
C PHE A 17 5.38 -4.79 -9.18
N ILE A 18 4.30 -5.11 -9.90
CA ILE A 18 3.39 -4.12 -10.49
C ILE A 18 2.72 -3.28 -9.40
N ILE A 19 2.22 -3.91 -8.34
CA ILE A 19 1.61 -3.22 -7.18
C ILE A 19 2.62 -2.26 -6.54
N ALA A 20 3.85 -2.72 -6.33
CA ALA A 20 4.89 -1.90 -5.72
C ALA A 20 5.24 -0.68 -6.58
N LEU A 21 5.34 -0.86 -7.91
CA LEU A 21 5.55 0.25 -8.83
C LEU A 21 4.39 1.24 -8.83
N PHE A 22 3.15 0.74 -8.87
CA PHE A 22 1.95 1.58 -8.84
C PHE A 22 1.94 2.47 -7.59
N PHE A 23 2.11 1.89 -6.40
CA PHE A 23 2.12 2.68 -5.17
C PHE A 23 3.34 3.57 -5.05
N LEU A 24 4.51 3.14 -5.51
CA LEU A 24 5.69 4.00 -5.53
C LEU A 24 5.43 5.25 -6.39
N SER A 25 4.91 5.07 -7.60
CA SER A 25 4.55 6.16 -8.50
C SER A 25 3.45 7.05 -7.92
N PHE A 26 2.44 6.46 -7.27
CA PHE A 26 1.36 7.20 -6.62
C PHE A 26 1.89 8.12 -5.51
N HIS A 27 2.65 7.58 -4.54
CA HIS A 27 3.15 8.39 -3.42
C HIS A 27 4.22 9.40 -3.86
N VAL A 28 5.08 9.07 -4.83
CA VAL A 28 6.02 10.04 -5.41
C VAL A 28 5.26 11.13 -6.16
N GLY A 29 4.23 10.77 -6.93
CA GLY A 29 3.37 11.71 -7.64
C GLY A 29 2.68 12.68 -6.70
N GLU A 30 2.11 12.18 -5.60
CA GLU A 30 1.49 13.00 -4.55
C GLU A 30 2.53 13.92 -3.87
N MET A 31 3.73 13.40 -3.58
CA MET A 31 4.81 14.20 -2.99
C MET A 31 5.31 15.33 -3.92
N VAL A 32 5.49 15.04 -5.22
CA VAL A 32 6.02 15.99 -6.20
C VAL A 32 4.98 17.05 -6.58
N SER A 33 3.70 16.69 -6.57
CA SER A 33 2.62 17.61 -6.95
C SER A 33 2.38 18.73 -5.94
N TYR A 34 3.15 18.76 -4.83
CA TYR A 34 3.16 19.76 -3.74
C TYR A 34 1.93 20.68 -3.74
N SER A 35 0.77 20.11 -3.43
CA SER A 35 -0.48 20.83 -3.36
C SER A 35 -0.82 21.12 -1.90
N THR A 36 -1.46 22.27 -1.67
CA THR A 36 -2.11 22.61 -0.41
C THR A 36 -3.17 21.57 -0.02
N ASP A 37 -3.70 20.83 -1.00
CA ASP A 37 -4.69 19.78 -0.82
C ASP A 37 -4.14 18.40 -1.20
N CYS A 38 -4.20 17.47 -0.26
CA CYS A 38 -4.02 16.04 -0.50
C CYS A 38 -5.38 15.37 -0.73
N ILE A 39 -5.39 14.18 -1.33
CA ILE A 39 -6.65 13.49 -1.67
C ILE A 39 -7.54 13.26 -0.43
N PHE A 40 -6.92 12.99 0.72
CA PHE A 40 -7.60 12.70 1.98
C PHE A 40 -7.61 13.86 2.98
N VAL A 41 -6.89 14.96 2.71
CA VAL A 41 -6.81 16.11 3.62
C VAL A 41 -6.71 17.42 2.84
N ARG A 42 -7.74 18.26 2.99
CA ARG A 42 -7.76 19.64 2.48
C ARG A 42 -7.03 20.61 3.40
N GLU A 43 -6.42 21.64 2.81
CA GLU A 43 -5.62 22.66 3.51
C GLU A 43 -4.51 22.01 4.36
N THR A 44 -3.89 20.96 3.83
CA THR A 44 -2.84 20.19 4.53
C THR A 44 -1.75 21.11 5.05
N THR A 45 -1.35 22.12 4.27
CA THR A 45 -0.30 23.07 4.64
C THR A 45 -0.67 24.02 5.80
N GLU A 46 -1.95 24.18 6.11
CA GLU A 46 -2.42 25.04 7.20
C GLU A 46 -2.51 24.28 8.53
N LYS A 47 -2.50 22.95 8.48
CA LYS A 47 -2.68 22.05 9.62
C LYS A 47 -1.39 21.30 9.88
N THR A 48 -0.59 21.74 10.86
CA THR A 48 0.71 21.11 11.20
C THR A 48 0.60 19.60 11.43
N TRP A 49 -0.49 19.13 12.07
CA TRP A 49 -0.74 17.70 12.28
C TRP A 49 -0.93 16.94 10.96
N ALA A 50 -1.57 17.56 9.97
CA ALA A 50 -1.83 16.98 8.66
C ALA A 50 -0.54 16.89 7.84
N VAL A 51 0.29 17.94 7.84
CA VAL A 51 1.61 17.93 7.19
C VAL A 51 2.45 16.77 7.72
N ILE A 52 2.55 16.62 9.03
CA ILE A 52 3.37 15.57 9.66
C ILE A 52 2.82 14.17 9.31
N LEU A 53 1.50 14.00 9.40
CA LEU A 53 0.84 12.73 9.10
C LEU A 53 1.04 12.33 7.62
N MET A 54 0.75 13.24 6.69
CA MET A 54 0.86 12.98 5.26
C MET A 54 2.31 12.77 4.84
N ALA A 55 3.26 13.55 5.36
CA ALA A 55 4.69 13.32 5.12
C ALA A 55 5.12 11.92 5.59
N GLY A 56 4.64 11.48 6.77
CA GLY A 56 4.89 10.15 7.30
C GLY A 56 4.33 9.04 6.40
N ILE A 57 3.07 9.17 5.96
CA ILE A 57 2.41 8.23 5.05
C ILE A 57 3.17 8.13 3.72
N LEU A 58 3.48 9.27 3.09
CA LEU A 58 4.19 9.33 1.81
C LEU A 58 5.58 8.71 1.91
N MET A 59 6.38 9.12 2.90
CA MET A 59 7.73 8.61 3.09
C MET A 59 7.75 7.09 3.34
N MET A 60 6.89 6.60 4.22
CA MET A 60 6.79 5.17 4.53
C MET A 60 6.24 4.38 3.33
N GLY A 61 5.29 4.94 2.60
CA GLY A 61 4.76 4.37 1.36
C GLY A 61 5.84 4.20 0.29
N ILE A 62 6.68 5.22 0.08
CA ILE A 62 7.79 5.20 -0.88
C ILE A 62 8.85 4.15 -0.47
N ILE A 63 9.36 4.24 0.77
CA ILE A 63 10.43 3.35 1.25
C ILE A 63 9.95 1.89 1.23
N SER A 64 8.77 1.63 1.77
CA SER A 64 8.24 0.26 1.82
C SER A 64 7.96 -0.28 0.42
N SER A 65 7.47 0.53 -0.53
CA SER A 65 7.24 0.09 -1.91
C SER A 65 8.55 -0.24 -2.63
N GLY A 66 9.61 0.54 -2.41
CA GLY A 66 10.96 0.20 -2.90
C GLY A 66 11.46 -1.14 -2.33
N LEU A 67 11.22 -1.38 -1.03
CA LEU A 67 11.53 -2.66 -0.39
C LEU A 67 10.68 -3.82 -0.93
N LEU A 68 9.42 -3.60 -1.28
CA LEU A 68 8.57 -4.62 -1.90
C LEU A 68 9.08 -5.00 -3.29
N ILE A 69 9.56 -4.04 -4.10
CA ILE A 69 10.22 -4.34 -5.39
C ILE A 69 11.39 -5.30 -5.18
N TYR A 70 12.26 -4.98 -4.22
CA TYR A 70 13.38 -5.84 -3.86
C TYR A 70 12.92 -7.22 -3.36
N GLY A 71 11.93 -7.25 -2.47
CA GLY A 71 11.33 -8.46 -1.90
C GLY A 71 10.72 -9.37 -2.94
N ALA A 72 9.99 -8.81 -3.92
CA ALA A 72 9.39 -9.55 -5.03
C ALA A 72 10.46 -10.15 -5.95
N ARG A 73 11.47 -9.36 -6.35
CA ARG A 73 12.51 -9.78 -7.30
C ARG A 73 13.47 -10.80 -6.70
N ARG A 74 13.81 -10.66 -5.42
CA ARG A 74 14.72 -11.56 -4.70
C ARG A 74 13.99 -12.63 -3.89
N LYS A 75 12.66 -12.70 -3.98
CA LYS A 75 11.81 -13.63 -3.21
C LYS A 75 12.13 -13.59 -1.71
N ARG A 76 12.34 -12.40 -1.15
CA ARG A 76 12.68 -12.20 0.26
C ARG A 76 11.44 -11.87 1.07
N ARG A 77 11.14 -12.69 2.08
CA ARG A 77 9.96 -12.57 2.95
C ARG A 77 9.96 -11.32 3.82
N GLY A 78 11.11 -10.90 4.35
CA GLY A 78 11.23 -9.74 5.26
C GLY A 78 10.70 -8.44 4.66
N PRO A 79 11.20 -7.99 3.49
CA PRO A 79 10.71 -6.79 2.81
C PRO A 79 9.21 -6.84 2.46
N VAL A 80 8.70 -8.01 2.05
CA VAL A 80 7.27 -8.21 1.75
C VAL A 80 6.42 -8.03 3.01
N ARG A 81 6.85 -8.61 4.14
CA ARG A 81 6.18 -8.43 5.44
C ARG A 81 6.18 -6.98 5.88
N PHE A 82 7.30 -6.28 5.70
CA PHE A 82 7.40 -4.86 6.05
C PHE A 82 6.38 -4.02 5.27
N TRP A 83 6.27 -4.25 3.95
CA TRP A 83 5.26 -3.59 3.13
C TRP A 83 3.84 -3.86 3.63
N LEU A 84 3.49 -5.12 3.94
CA LEU A 84 2.18 -5.48 4.48
C LEU A 84 1.84 -4.73 5.77
N THR A 85 2.79 -4.66 6.71
CA THR A 85 2.58 -3.95 7.98
C THR A 85 2.35 -2.46 7.74
N VAL A 86 3.18 -1.82 6.92
CA VAL A 86 3.07 -0.39 6.62
C VAL A 86 1.75 -0.07 5.92
N PHE A 87 1.40 -0.83 4.88
CA PHE A 87 0.19 -0.58 4.10
C PHE A 87 -1.10 -0.93 4.85
N PHE A 88 -1.05 -1.84 5.82
CA PHE A 88 -2.16 -2.08 6.73
C PHE A 88 -2.43 -0.87 7.64
N ILE A 89 -1.36 -0.23 8.16
CA ILE A 89 -1.48 1.00 8.95
C ILE A 89 -2.00 2.15 8.07
N ILE A 90 -1.47 2.31 6.86
CA ILE A 90 -1.92 3.34 5.91
C ILE A 90 -3.41 3.16 5.57
N LEU A 91 -3.86 1.92 5.33
CA LEU A 91 -5.29 1.64 5.09
C LEU A 91 -6.17 2.13 6.24
N PHE A 92 -5.78 1.83 7.48
CA PHE A 92 -6.52 2.27 8.65
C PHE A 92 -6.58 3.81 8.75
N LEU A 93 -5.44 4.47 8.52
CA LEU A 93 -5.38 5.93 8.51
C LEU A 93 -6.25 6.53 7.41
N TYR A 94 -6.22 5.99 6.19
CA TYR A 94 -7.04 6.47 5.07
C TYR A 94 -8.54 6.29 5.30
N ILE A 95 -8.96 5.20 5.95
CA ILE A 95 -10.38 5.02 6.34
C ILE A 95 -10.79 6.12 7.33
N ILE A 96 -9.98 6.38 8.36
CA ILE A 96 -10.27 7.44 9.33
C ILE A 96 -10.33 8.80 8.65
N LEU A 97 -9.33 9.12 7.83
CA LEU A 97 -9.24 10.41 7.13
C LEU A 97 -10.42 10.60 6.18
N GLY A 98 -10.80 9.58 5.40
CA GLY A 98 -11.97 9.66 4.52
C GLY A 98 -13.29 9.86 5.28
N ILE A 99 -13.47 9.20 6.43
CA ILE A 99 -14.65 9.44 7.29
C ILE A 99 -14.66 10.89 7.80
N VAL A 100 -13.51 11.39 8.25
CA VAL A 100 -13.37 12.77 8.75
C VAL A 100 -13.61 13.78 7.62
N ASP A 101 -13.08 13.56 6.42
CA ASP A 101 -13.26 14.45 5.27
C ASP A 101 -14.74 14.52 4.86
N ILE A 102 -15.41 13.37 4.72
CA ILE A 102 -16.85 13.29 4.43
C ILE A 102 -17.67 14.01 5.50
N ALA A 103 -17.35 13.81 6.78
CA ALA A 103 -18.12 14.38 7.89
C ALA A 103 -17.92 15.89 8.06
N THR A 104 -16.73 16.42 7.78
CA THR A 104 -16.37 17.81 8.11
C THR A 104 -16.34 18.75 6.91
N ALA A 105 -15.94 18.25 5.73
CA ALA A 105 -15.63 19.08 4.58
C ALA A 105 -16.65 18.94 3.43
N ASN A 106 -17.57 17.98 3.49
CA ASN A 106 -18.54 17.66 2.43
C ASN A 106 -17.89 17.72 1.04
N PRO A 107 -16.88 16.86 0.79
CA PRO A 107 -16.07 16.92 -0.42
C PRO A 107 -16.91 16.69 -1.68
N PRO A 108 -16.47 17.20 -2.85
CA PRO A 108 -17.09 16.90 -4.12
C PRO A 108 -17.17 15.39 -4.36
N VAL A 109 -18.22 14.95 -5.07
CA VAL A 109 -18.46 13.53 -5.38
C VAL A 109 -17.23 12.86 -6.04
N VAL A 110 -16.48 13.61 -6.85
CA VAL A 110 -15.26 13.13 -7.50
C VAL A 110 -14.17 12.75 -6.48
N THR A 111 -13.99 13.55 -5.42
CA THR A 111 -13.01 13.27 -4.36
C THR A 111 -13.41 12.02 -3.59
N ILE A 112 -14.68 11.90 -3.19
CA ILE A 112 -15.21 10.70 -2.50
C ILE A 112 -14.98 9.44 -3.35
N PHE A 113 -15.25 9.54 -4.65
CA PHE A 113 -15.01 8.44 -5.57
C PHE A 113 -13.54 8.04 -5.65
N CYS A 114 -12.62 9.00 -5.71
CA CYS A 114 -11.18 8.76 -5.67
C CYS A 114 -10.74 8.10 -4.36
N GLU A 115 -11.23 8.56 -3.20
CA GLU A 115 -10.92 7.98 -1.90
C GLU A 115 -11.36 6.51 -1.81
N ILE A 116 -12.60 6.22 -2.22
CA ILE A 116 -13.13 4.85 -2.24
C ILE A 116 -12.29 3.97 -3.16
N LEU A 117 -11.94 4.45 -4.36
CA LEU A 117 -11.08 3.70 -5.27
C LEU A 117 -9.70 3.39 -4.69
N ILE A 118 -9.08 4.34 -3.99
CA ILE A 118 -7.79 4.13 -3.32
C ILE A 118 -7.92 3.07 -2.22
N ILE A 119 -8.95 3.16 -1.39
CA ILE A 119 -9.19 2.19 -0.30
C ILE A 119 -9.42 0.78 -0.86
N VAL A 120 -10.27 0.63 -1.88
CA VAL A 120 -10.52 -0.67 -2.51
C VAL A 120 -9.26 -1.22 -3.16
N SER A 121 -8.49 -0.37 -3.84
CA SER A 121 -7.21 -0.75 -4.47
C SER A 121 -6.17 -1.20 -3.44
N LEU A 122 -6.12 -0.55 -2.28
CA LEU A 122 -5.26 -0.93 -1.15
C LEU A 122 -5.66 -2.29 -0.57
N ILE A 123 -6.94 -2.52 -0.31
CA ILE A 123 -7.45 -3.81 0.20
C ILE A 123 -7.08 -4.94 -0.75
N TYR A 124 -7.35 -4.76 -2.05
CA TYR A 124 -7.00 -5.75 -3.07
C TYR A 124 -5.48 -6.01 -3.09
N SER A 125 -4.68 -4.95 -3.05
CA SER A 125 -3.22 -5.07 -3.08
C SER A 125 -2.67 -5.79 -1.85
N LEU A 126 -3.22 -5.51 -0.67
CA LEU A 126 -2.89 -6.22 0.58
C LEU A 126 -3.18 -7.72 0.45
N MET A 127 -4.31 -8.11 -0.14
CA MET A 127 -4.64 -9.53 -0.35
C MET A 127 -3.64 -10.22 -1.28
N VAL A 128 -3.24 -9.57 -2.38
CA VAL A 128 -2.27 -10.12 -3.33
C VAL A 128 -0.89 -10.27 -2.68
N VAL A 129 -0.39 -9.21 -2.05
CA VAL A 129 0.93 -9.22 -1.41
C VAL A 129 0.96 -10.19 -0.22
N HIS A 130 -0.15 -10.31 0.53
CA HIS A 130 -0.26 -11.29 1.60
C HIS A 130 -0.21 -12.72 1.06
N SER A 131 -0.87 -12.99 -0.06
CA SER A 131 -0.78 -14.29 -0.72
C SER A 131 0.66 -14.63 -1.12
N PHE A 132 1.42 -13.64 -1.62
CA PHE A 132 2.83 -13.80 -1.94
C PHE A 132 3.70 -14.04 -0.70
N TYR A 133 3.47 -13.30 0.38
CA TYR A 133 4.13 -13.52 1.65
C TYR A 133 3.93 -14.94 2.18
N ILE A 134 2.70 -15.46 2.12
CA ILE A 134 2.38 -16.83 2.53
C ILE A 134 3.10 -17.84 1.63
N SER A 135 3.13 -17.62 0.32
CA SER A 135 3.88 -18.48 -0.60
C SER A 135 5.37 -18.53 -0.29
N LEU A 136 5.98 -17.40 0.11
CA LEU A 136 7.38 -17.36 0.52
C LEU A 136 7.60 -18.06 1.85
N LYS A 137 6.68 -17.89 2.81
CA LYS A 137 6.74 -18.57 4.10
C LYS A 137 6.78 -20.09 3.92
N TYR A 138 5.87 -20.65 3.13
CA TYR A 138 5.86 -22.10 2.90
C TYR A 138 7.15 -22.61 2.24
N ALA A 139 7.73 -21.84 1.32
CA ALA A 139 8.98 -22.21 0.67
C ALA A 139 10.19 -22.15 1.64
N ASP A 140 10.20 -21.20 2.58
CA ASP A 140 11.23 -21.12 3.62
C ASP A 140 11.09 -22.29 4.61
N ASP A 141 9.86 -22.57 5.07
CA ASP A 141 9.58 -23.65 6.03
C ASP A 141 9.95 -25.04 5.45
N GLU A 142 9.63 -25.32 4.17
CA GLU A 142 10.04 -26.56 3.47
C GLU A 142 11.57 -26.71 3.34
N PHE A 143 12.28 -25.59 3.19
CA PHE A 143 13.75 -25.61 3.10
C PHE A 143 14.39 -25.90 4.46
N GLU A 144 13.84 -25.35 5.55
CA GLU A 144 14.33 -25.64 6.91
C GLU A 144 14.13 -27.12 7.27
N ASP A 145 12.97 -27.70 6.94
CA ASP A 145 12.69 -29.13 7.16
C ASP A 145 13.60 -30.07 6.34
N PHE A 146 14.13 -29.63 5.20
CA PHE A 146 15.08 -30.42 4.40
C PHE A 146 16.51 -30.39 4.94
N VAL A 147 16.89 -29.30 5.62
CA VAL A 147 18.26 -29.07 6.10
C VAL A 147 18.44 -29.54 7.56
N ALA A 148 17.34 -29.70 8.31
CA ALA A 148 17.31 -30.24 9.67
C ALA A 148 17.39 -31.78 9.71
#